data_AF-A0A453JD54-F1
#
_entry.id   AF-A0A453JD54-F1
#
_cell.length_a   1.000
_cell.length_b   1.000
_cell.length_c   1.000
_cell.angle_alpha   90.00
_cell.angle_beta   90.00
_cell.angle_gamma   90.00
#
_symmetry.space_group_name_H-M   'P 1'
#
loop_
_entity.id
_entity.type
_entity.pdbx_description
1 polymer ?
#
loop_
_entity_poly.entity_id
_entity_poly.type
_entity_poly.pdbx_seq_one_letter_code
_entity_poly.pdbx_strand_id
1 'polypeptide(L)'
;VAGPSLPFPTSFPQQPQEADSSSDGLYARVAAAPRTFYDDPKLSYARGPGERVVMLSGSQSYPCAGDGGDHMLLRFLKNKVDYARLHGIELLYNTALLQPRMVAYWAKIPVVRAAMLAHPEAEWVWWLDADAVITDMDFAPPLATRYKEYNLVVHGWDREVYEARSWVGLNAGVFLIRNCQWSLDFMDAWASMGPASPEYARWGKTLKATLSDKPDAESDDQSALAYLLLKNPKKWGARTYLEHEYYFQGYWAEIVDRLDGVAARYRAAERRFGPALRRRHAEGEHALYAAARNAALRKKAGGVPGPDGGGQKASYWRRPFVTHFTGCNPCGGRPNEIYSNESCAEGMRRALNLADDQVLRAYGFRHAGPLKDDVRPLLV
;
A
#
# COMPACT_ATOMS: atom_id res chain seq x y z
N VAL A 1 2.85 -21.67 13.98
CA VAL A 1 2.75 -20.47 14.85
C VAL A 1 1.45 -19.79 14.47
N ALA A 2 0.48 -19.72 15.37
CA ALA A 2 -0.76 -18.98 15.13
C ALA A 2 -0.42 -17.48 15.05
N GLY A 3 -0.90 -16.78 14.02
CA GLY A 3 -0.74 -15.33 13.92
C GLY A 3 -1.49 -14.61 15.05
N PRO A 4 -1.08 -13.39 15.42
CA PRO A 4 -1.77 -12.61 16.45
C PRO A 4 -3.18 -12.25 15.99
N SER A 5 -4.16 -12.39 16.90
CA SER A 5 -5.53 -11.92 16.71
C SER A 5 -5.57 -10.38 16.76
N LEU A 6 -5.74 -9.75 15.60
CA LEU A 6 -5.78 -8.29 15.45
C LEU A 6 -7.24 -7.78 15.36
N PRO A 7 -7.68 -6.84 16.23
CA PRO A 7 -9.00 -6.22 16.14
C PRO A 7 -8.96 -5.02 15.18
N PHE A 8 -9.85 -4.97 14.20
CA PHE A 8 -10.06 -3.80 13.33
C PHE A 8 -11.52 -3.33 13.41
N PRO A 9 -11.84 -2.02 13.38
CA PRO A 9 -13.21 -1.54 13.43
C PRO A 9 -13.76 -1.31 12.03
N THR A 10 -15.05 -1.53 11.89
CA THR A 10 -15.76 -1.56 10.61
C THR A 10 -17.01 -0.67 10.66
N SER A 11 -17.00 0.45 11.39
CA SER A 11 -18.17 1.34 11.37
C SER A 11 -17.82 2.82 11.32
N PHE A 12 -18.21 3.44 10.21
CA PHE A 12 -18.30 4.88 10.03
C PHE A 12 -19.75 5.31 9.83
N PRO A 13 -20.13 6.53 10.28
CA PRO A 13 -21.48 7.04 10.10
C PRO A 13 -21.80 7.26 8.61
N GLN A 14 -22.93 6.69 8.16
CA GLN A 14 -23.48 6.90 6.82
C GLN A 14 -24.03 8.33 6.70
N GLN A 15 -23.64 9.05 5.63
CA GLN A 15 -24.26 10.34 5.29
C GLN A 15 -25.64 10.12 4.59
N PRO A 16 -26.58 11.08 4.72
CA PRO A 16 -27.88 11.00 4.06
C PRO A 16 -27.74 10.99 2.53
N GLN A 17 -28.46 10.07 1.88
CA GLN A 17 -28.49 9.90 0.43
C GLN A 17 -29.44 10.91 -0.22
N GLU A 18 -28.94 11.75 -1.13
CA GLU A 18 -29.77 12.36 -2.18
C GLU A 18 -29.74 11.45 -3.41
N ALA A 19 -30.93 11.00 -3.83
CA ALA A 19 -31.09 10.10 -4.96
C ALA A 19 -31.05 10.90 -6.27
N ASP A 20 -29.91 10.89 -6.97
CA ASP A 20 -29.85 11.32 -8.35
C ASP A 20 -30.27 10.18 -9.28
N SER A 21 -31.34 10.41 -10.04
CA SER A 21 -32.12 9.39 -10.75
C SER A 21 -31.60 9.08 -12.17
N SER A 22 -30.32 9.32 -12.47
CA SER A 22 -29.74 9.02 -13.79
C SER A 22 -28.48 8.14 -13.75
N SER A 23 -28.36 7.25 -12.76
CA SER A 23 -27.22 6.33 -12.62
C SER A 23 -27.07 5.28 -13.74
N ASP A 24 -28.00 5.22 -14.68
CA ASP A 24 -27.83 4.48 -15.92
C ASP A 24 -26.85 5.21 -16.84
N GLY A 25 -25.58 4.79 -16.80
CA GLY A 25 -24.79 4.82 -18.03
C GLY A 25 -23.31 5.14 -17.93
N LEU A 26 -22.72 5.53 -16.80
CA LEU A 26 -21.26 5.68 -16.78
C LEU A 26 -20.57 4.30 -16.80
N TYR A 27 -21.03 3.39 -15.94
CA TYR A 27 -20.47 2.04 -15.82
C TYR A 27 -20.79 1.14 -17.02
N ALA A 28 -22.01 1.22 -17.54
CA ALA A 28 -22.40 0.46 -18.73
C ALA A 28 -21.65 0.95 -19.99
N ARG A 29 -21.36 2.25 -20.12
CA ARG A 29 -20.60 2.79 -21.26
C ARG A 29 -19.11 2.49 -21.17
N VAL A 30 -18.54 2.43 -19.97
CA VAL A 30 -17.14 2.02 -19.75
C VAL A 30 -16.95 0.49 -19.84
N ALA A 31 -18.00 -0.30 -19.60
CA ALA A 31 -17.99 -1.76 -19.73
C ALA A 31 -18.26 -2.27 -21.15
N ALA A 32 -18.86 -1.47 -22.04
CA ALA A 32 -19.28 -1.91 -23.37
C ALA A 32 -18.20 -1.82 -24.48
N ALA A 33 -16.96 -1.47 -24.14
CA ALA A 33 -15.85 -1.48 -25.11
C ALA A 33 -15.22 -2.89 -25.21
N PRO A 34 -15.14 -3.51 -26.39
CA PRO A 34 -14.58 -4.85 -26.53
C PRO A 34 -13.05 -4.84 -26.42
N ARG A 35 -12.53 -5.76 -25.58
CA ARG A 35 -11.14 -6.23 -25.45
C ARG A 35 -10.13 -5.21 -24.93
N THR A 36 -9.35 -5.60 -23.92
CA THR A 36 -8.27 -4.72 -23.45
C THR A 36 -7.27 -4.42 -24.56
N PHE A 37 -6.79 -3.18 -24.54
CA PHE A 37 -5.69 -2.68 -25.36
C PHE A 37 -4.39 -3.50 -25.19
N TYR A 38 -4.25 -4.23 -24.08
CA TYR A 38 -3.05 -4.99 -23.73
C TYR A 38 -2.97 -6.37 -24.43
N ASP A 39 -4.12 -6.96 -24.79
CA ASP A 39 -4.20 -8.23 -25.51
C ASP A 39 -4.26 -8.04 -27.04
N ASP A 40 -4.28 -6.80 -27.53
CA ASP A 40 -4.12 -6.49 -28.94
C ASP A 40 -2.65 -6.12 -29.22
N PRO A 41 -1.85 -7.04 -29.80
CA PRO A 41 -0.46 -6.77 -30.12
C PRO A 41 -0.25 -5.65 -31.16
N LYS A 42 -1.31 -5.19 -31.84
CA LYS A 42 -1.26 -4.03 -32.75
C LYS A 42 -1.52 -2.70 -32.07
N LEU A 43 -2.16 -2.72 -30.90
CA LEU A 43 -2.41 -1.53 -30.09
C LEU A 43 -1.39 -1.40 -28.96
N SER A 44 -0.88 -2.52 -28.43
CA SER A 44 0.14 -2.55 -27.37
C SER A 44 1.25 -1.54 -27.64
N TYR A 45 1.24 -0.43 -26.90
CA TYR A 45 2.27 0.60 -26.98
C TYR A 45 3.60 -0.10 -26.75
N ALA A 46 4.52 0.06 -27.72
CA ALA A 46 5.85 -0.51 -27.67
C ALA A 46 6.40 -0.39 -26.23
N ARG A 47 6.60 -1.54 -25.58
CA ARG A 47 7.19 -1.61 -24.26
C ARG A 47 8.61 -1.07 -24.39
N GLY A 48 8.86 0.11 -23.82
CA GLY A 48 10.23 0.51 -23.50
C GLY A 48 10.85 -0.54 -22.58
N PRO A 49 12.20 -0.62 -22.50
CA PRO A 49 12.84 -1.58 -21.60
C PRO A 49 12.45 -1.31 -20.13
N GLY A 50 12.08 -2.37 -19.40
CA GLY A 50 11.73 -2.31 -17.97
C GLY A 50 10.24 -2.44 -17.68
N GLU A 51 9.91 -2.84 -16.45
CA GLU A 51 8.53 -2.96 -15.97
C GLU A 51 8.00 -1.57 -15.61
N ARG A 52 6.99 -1.09 -16.35
CA ARG A 52 6.37 0.21 -16.07
C ARG A 52 5.30 0.08 -14.99
N VAL A 53 5.46 0.88 -13.93
CA VAL A 53 4.54 0.94 -12.80
C VAL A 53 3.88 2.30 -12.78
N VAL A 54 2.55 2.32 -12.64
CA VAL A 54 1.80 3.52 -12.26
C VAL A 54 1.31 3.33 -10.83
N MET A 55 1.79 4.20 -9.94
CA MET A 55 1.37 4.25 -8.55
C MET A 55 0.09 5.06 -8.41
N LEU A 56 -0.87 4.55 -7.66
CA LEU A 56 -2.12 5.20 -7.33
C LEU A 56 -2.24 5.35 -5.83
N SER A 57 -2.67 6.53 -5.41
CA SER A 57 -3.16 6.77 -4.05
C SER A 57 -4.30 7.79 -4.11
N GLY A 58 -4.95 8.05 -3.00
CA GLY A 58 -5.99 9.06 -2.97
C GLY A 58 -6.54 9.31 -1.58
N SER A 59 -7.23 10.42 -1.46
CA SER A 59 -8.00 10.81 -0.28
C SER A 59 -9.33 11.43 -0.73
N GLN A 60 -10.21 11.70 0.23
CA GLN A 60 -11.50 12.32 -0.03
C GLN A 60 -11.36 13.75 -0.58
N SER A 61 -12.37 14.22 -1.34
CA SER A 61 -12.38 15.55 -1.97
C SER A 61 -12.57 16.71 -0.98
N TYR A 62 -13.14 16.43 0.17
CA TYR A 62 -13.50 17.41 1.19
C TYR A 62 -12.46 17.44 2.33
N PRO A 63 -12.36 18.56 3.07
CA PRO A 63 -11.45 18.68 4.19
C PRO A 63 -11.65 17.59 5.23
N CYS A 64 -10.57 17.21 5.91
CA CYS A 64 -10.67 16.30 7.04
C CYS A 64 -11.53 16.88 8.16
N ALA A 65 -12.28 16.01 8.83
CA ALA A 65 -13.11 16.42 9.96
C ALA A 65 -12.27 16.72 11.22
N GLY A 66 -11.11 16.08 11.35
CA GLY A 66 -10.22 16.21 12.50
C GLY A 66 -9.11 17.23 12.29
N ASP A 67 -8.77 17.96 13.35
CA ASP A 67 -7.68 18.94 13.35
C ASP A 67 -6.35 18.29 12.95
N GLY A 68 -5.71 18.84 11.93
CA GLY A 68 -4.42 18.35 11.42
C GLY A 68 -4.49 17.15 10.47
N GLY A 69 -5.69 16.61 10.19
CA GLY A 69 -5.86 15.48 9.27
C GLY A 69 -5.36 15.77 7.86
N ASP A 70 -5.71 16.93 7.30
CA ASP A 70 -5.24 17.36 5.97
C ASP A 70 -3.71 17.56 5.94
N HIS A 71 -3.12 18.05 7.03
CA HIS A 71 -1.67 18.15 7.14
C HIS A 71 -1.00 16.76 7.12
N MET A 72 -1.61 15.78 7.79
CA MET A 72 -1.12 14.41 7.75
C MET A 72 -1.26 13.79 6.36
N LEU A 73 -2.39 14.00 5.67
CA LEU A 73 -2.58 13.58 4.27
C LEU A 73 -1.53 14.20 3.33
N LEU A 74 -1.18 15.47 3.52
CA LEU A 74 -0.10 16.12 2.78
C LEU A 74 1.25 15.42 3.02
N ARG A 75 1.56 15.06 4.28
CA ARG A 75 2.81 14.35 4.60
C ARG A 75 2.84 12.95 3.99
N PHE A 76 1.72 12.23 3.98
CA PHE A 76 1.61 10.95 3.30
C PHE A 76 1.77 11.08 1.77
N LEU A 77 1.18 12.09 1.16
CA LEU A 77 1.38 12.39 -0.26
C LEU A 77 2.85 12.69 -0.56
N LYS A 78 3.50 13.55 0.22
CA LYS A 78 4.94 13.84 0.07
C LYS A 78 5.78 12.55 0.11
N ASN A 79 5.53 11.66 1.06
CA ASN A 79 6.25 10.37 1.14
C ASN A 79 6.14 9.56 -0.16
N LYS A 80 4.95 9.48 -0.75
CA LYS A 80 4.71 8.78 -2.02
C LYS A 80 5.36 9.49 -3.20
N VAL A 81 5.30 10.82 -3.24
CA VAL A 81 5.98 11.65 -4.25
C VAL A 81 7.50 11.43 -4.22
N ASP A 82 8.10 11.41 -3.01
CA ASP A 82 9.52 11.18 -2.86
C ASP A 82 9.92 9.78 -3.35
N TYR A 83 9.17 8.75 -2.97
CA TYR A 83 9.46 7.39 -3.43
C TYR A 83 9.31 7.29 -4.95
N ALA A 84 8.22 7.81 -5.50
CA ALA A 84 7.94 7.78 -6.93
C ALA A 84 9.07 8.46 -7.73
N ARG A 85 9.53 9.63 -7.26
CA ARG A 85 10.66 10.37 -7.83
C ARG A 85 11.97 9.59 -7.77
N LEU A 86 12.28 8.95 -6.64
CA LEU A 86 13.52 8.18 -6.45
C LEU A 86 13.57 6.89 -7.28
N HIS A 87 12.41 6.35 -7.66
CA HIS A 87 12.30 5.09 -8.41
C HIS A 87 11.82 5.28 -9.87
N GLY A 88 11.60 6.52 -10.31
CA GLY A 88 11.13 6.81 -11.67
C GLY A 88 9.72 6.27 -11.96
N ILE A 89 8.84 6.28 -10.94
CA ILE A 89 7.47 5.80 -11.02
C ILE A 89 6.52 7.00 -11.20
N GLU A 90 5.52 6.85 -12.05
CA GLU A 90 4.44 7.84 -12.17
C GLU A 90 3.46 7.69 -11.00
N LEU A 91 3.10 8.79 -10.34
CA LEU A 91 2.12 8.82 -9.27
C LEU A 91 0.87 9.58 -9.73
N LEU A 92 -0.28 8.91 -9.71
CA LEU A 92 -1.59 9.54 -9.84
C LEU A 92 -2.24 9.60 -8.45
N TYR A 93 -2.55 10.81 -8.00
CA TYR A 93 -3.21 11.02 -6.72
C TYR A 93 -4.66 11.48 -6.95
N ASN A 94 -5.61 10.61 -6.63
CA ASN A 94 -7.02 10.88 -6.86
C ASN A 94 -7.68 11.53 -5.63
N THR A 95 -8.42 12.61 -5.87
CA THR A 95 -9.29 13.25 -4.88
C THR A 95 -10.75 13.27 -5.32
N ALA A 96 -11.11 12.59 -6.41
CA ALA A 96 -12.46 12.58 -6.97
C ALA A 96 -13.17 11.24 -6.73
N LEU A 97 -14.49 11.29 -6.54
CA LEU A 97 -15.32 10.09 -6.44
C LEU A 97 -15.79 9.70 -7.85
N LEU A 98 -15.09 8.77 -8.51
CA LEU A 98 -15.42 8.35 -9.89
C LEU A 98 -16.72 7.53 -9.98
N GLN A 99 -17.25 7.06 -8.85
CA GLN A 99 -18.57 6.46 -8.73
C GLN A 99 -19.21 6.88 -7.43
N PRO A 100 -20.24 7.74 -7.48
CA PRO A 100 -20.91 8.28 -6.30
C PRO A 100 -21.31 7.24 -5.24
N ARG A 101 -21.61 6.00 -5.64
CA ARG A 101 -21.96 4.92 -4.70
C ARG A 101 -20.75 4.18 -4.09
N MET A 102 -19.58 4.20 -4.73
CA MET A 102 -18.39 3.48 -4.25
C MET A 102 -17.57 4.40 -3.35
N VAL A 103 -18.04 4.62 -2.12
CA VAL A 103 -17.40 5.51 -1.14
C VAL A 103 -16.32 4.82 -0.30
N ALA A 104 -15.56 5.62 0.44
CA ALA A 104 -14.53 5.15 1.38
C ALA A 104 -13.55 4.15 0.73
N TYR A 105 -13.31 3.00 1.36
CA TYR A 105 -12.38 1.98 0.89
C TYR A 105 -12.79 1.35 -0.46
N TRP A 106 -14.05 1.48 -0.91
CA TRP A 106 -14.46 1.03 -2.26
C TRP A 106 -14.08 2.02 -3.38
N ALA A 107 -13.78 3.28 -3.05
CA ALA A 107 -13.47 4.32 -4.04
C ALA A 107 -12.21 4.00 -4.87
N LYS A 108 -11.30 3.18 -4.33
CA LYS A 108 -10.10 2.72 -5.03
C LYS A 108 -10.41 1.87 -6.26
N ILE A 109 -11.50 1.10 -6.25
CA ILE A 109 -11.82 0.13 -7.30
C ILE A 109 -12.09 0.82 -8.66
N PRO A 110 -12.98 1.83 -8.74
CA PRO A 110 -13.13 2.65 -9.94
C PRO A 110 -11.83 3.32 -10.41
N VAL A 111 -11.05 3.86 -9.48
CA VAL A 111 -9.81 4.62 -9.79
C VAL A 111 -8.76 3.71 -10.41
N VAL A 112 -8.54 2.54 -9.82
CA VAL A 112 -7.60 1.52 -10.34
C VAL A 112 -8.05 1.06 -11.72
N ARG A 113 -9.34 0.73 -11.90
CA ARG A 113 -9.86 0.29 -13.20
C ARG A 113 -9.74 1.37 -14.28
N ALA A 114 -10.00 2.63 -13.94
CA ALA A 114 -9.83 3.76 -14.87
C ALA A 114 -8.35 3.95 -15.26
N ALA A 115 -7.44 3.89 -14.29
CA ALA A 115 -6.01 3.99 -14.55
C ALA A 115 -5.50 2.84 -15.44
N MET A 116 -5.96 1.61 -15.24
CA MET A 116 -5.62 0.48 -16.11
C MET A 116 -5.98 0.74 -17.59
N LEU A 117 -7.14 1.35 -17.84
CA LEU A 117 -7.58 1.68 -19.20
C LEU A 117 -6.86 2.91 -19.78
N ALA A 118 -6.56 3.90 -18.94
CA ALA A 118 -5.90 5.14 -19.35
C ALA A 118 -4.38 4.97 -19.55
N HIS A 119 -3.77 4.02 -18.85
CA HIS A 119 -2.33 3.71 -18.90
C HIS A 119 -2.06 2.31 -19.43
N PRO A 120 -2.42 2.02 -20.69
CA PRO A 120 -2.13 0.73 -21.33
C PRO A 120 -0.63 0.44 -21.50
N GLU A 121 0.23 1.43 -21.31
CA GLU A 121 1.68 1.29 -21.31
C GLU A 121 2.20 0.70 -19.98
N ALA A 122 1.46 0.86 -18.88
CA ALA A 122 1.80 0.34 -17.57
C ALA A 122 1.62 -1.17 -17.51
N GLU A 123 2.64 -1.89 -17.04
CA GLU A 123 2.55 -3.33 -16.79
C GLU A 123 1.87 -3.61 -15.44
N TRP A 124 2.13 -2.73 -14.46
CA TRP A 124 1.59 -2.81 -13.11
C TRP A 124 0.93 -1.51 -12.71
N VAL A 125 -0.26 -1.64 -12.14
CA VAL A 125 -0.92 -0.58 -11.38
C VAL A 125 -0.73 -0.89 -9.90
N TRP A 126 -0.16 0.03 -9.15
CA TRP A 126 0.17 -0.16 -7.74
C TRP A 126 -0.68 0.77 -6.86
N TRP A 127 -1.66 0.21 -6.16
CA TRP A 127 -2.45 0.95 -5.19
C TRP A 127 -1.76 1.01 -3.83
N LEU A 128 -1.73 2.19 -3.21
CA LEU A 128 -1.40 2.39 -1.79
C LEU A 128 -2.44 3.31 -1.14
N ASP A 129 -3.04 2.84 -0.04
CA ASP A 129 -3.90 3.65 0.82
C ASP A 129 -3.16 4.92 1.29
N ALA A 130 -3.92 5.97 1.59
CA ALA A 130 -3.36 7.25 1.99
C ALA A 130 -2.46 7.12 3.22
N ASP A 131 -2.89 6.35 4.21
CA ASP A 131 -2.22 6.08 5.49
C ASP A 131 -1.19 4.94 5.44
N ALA A 132 -0.82 4.47 4.24
CA ALA A 132 0.33 3.61 4.02
C ALA A 132 1.60 4.46 3.76
N VAL A 133 2.59 4.36 4.65
CA VAL A 133 3.90 5.03 4.53
C VAL A 133 4.91 4.07 3.94
N ILE A 134 5.59 4.47 2.88
CA ILE A 134 6.77 3.76 2.38
C ILE A 134 7.95 4.12 3.28
N THR A 135 8.40 3.17 4.09
CA THR A 135 9.42 3.34 5.13
C THR A 135 10.81 2.84 4.74
N ASP A 136 10.93 2.03 3.68
CA ASP A 136 12.22 1.72 3.05
C ASP A 136 12.28 2.33 1.64
N MET A 137 12.86 3.52 1.55
CA MET A 137 12.95 4.29 0.29
C MET A 137 13.99 3.71 -0.68
N ASP A 138 14.85 2.79 -0.22
CA ASP A 138 15.87 2.11 -1.03
C ASP A 138 15.36 0.83 -1.68
N PHE A 139 14.27 0.24 -1.17
CA PHE A 139 13.76 -1.05 -1.63
C PHE A 139 12.89 -0.88 -2.88
N ALA A 140 13.00 -1.83 -3.81
CA ALA A 140 12.11 -1.93 -4.97
C ALA A 140 11.47 -3.34 -4.97
N PRO A 141 10.14 -3.47 -5.19
CA PRO A 141 9.48 -4.76 -5.27
C PRO A 141 10.08 -5.66 -6.36
N PRO A 142 10.19 -6.99 -6.14
CA PRO A 142 10.81 -7.94 -7.08
C PRO A 142 9.88 -8.33 -8.24
N LEU A 143 9.37 -7.35 -8.98
CA LEU A 143 8.38 -7.50 -10.05
C LEU A 143 8.80 -8.56 -11.10
N ALA A 144 9.96 -8.37 -11.74
CA ALA A 144 10.41 -9.22 -12.87
C ALA A 144 10.77 -10.66 -12.50
N THR A 145 10.98 -10.92 -11.20
CA THR A 145 11.48 -12.22 -10.72
C THR A 145 10.38 -12.97 -10.00
N ARG A 146 9.89 -12.44 -8.88
CA ARG A 146 8.95 -13.13 -8.00
C ARG A 146 7.52 -13.09 -8.52
N TYR A 147 7.10 -11.98 -9.12
CA TYR A 147 5.71 -11.75 -9.50
C TYR A 147 5.42 -11.97 -10.98
N LYS A 148 6.41 -12.47 -11.73
CA LYS A 148 6.33 -12.67 -13.19
C LYS A 148 5.10 -13.47 -13.63
N GLU A 149 4.74 -14.52 -12.90
CA GLU A 149 3.63 -15.43 -13.28
C GLU A 149 2.27 -15.06 -12.67
N TYR A 150 2.22 -13.95 -11.92
CA TYR A 150 1.05 -13.49 -11.17
C TYR A 150 0.48 -12.19 -11.76
N ASN A 151 -0.80 -11.96 -11.50
CA ASN A 151 -1.54 -10.78 -11.93
C ASN A 151 -1.98 -9.90 -10.76
N LEU A 152 -2.05 -10.45 -9.55
CA LEU A 152 -2.36 -9.71 -8.33
C LEU A 152 -1.31 -10.06 -7.27
N VAL A 153 -0.79 -9.06 -6.57
CA VAL A 153 0.08 -9.24 -5.40
C VAL A 153 -0.50 -8.44 -4.25
N VAL A 154 -0.76 -9.12 -3.15
CA VAL A 154 -1.30 -8.54 -1.91
C VAL A 154 -0.49 -9.08 -0.74
N HIS A 155 -0.42 -8.33 0.36
CA HIS A 155 0.20 -8.87 1.57
C HIS A 155 -0.75 -9.90 2.20
N GLY A 156 -0.25 -11.07 2.60
CA GLY A 156 -1.07 -12.09 3.25
C GLY A 156 -0.42 -13.48 3.32
N TRP A 157 -1.16 -14.44 3.86
CA TRP A 157 -0.70 -15.82 4.05
C TRP A 157 -1.73 -16.84 3.54
N ASP A 158 -1.27 -17.84 2.78
CA ASP A 158 -2.12 -18.90 2.23
C ASP A 158 -2.95 -19.59 3.31
N ARG A 159 -2.32 -19.94 4.43
CA ARG A 159 -3.00 -20.60 5.56
C ARG A 159 -4.09 -19.72 6.15
N GLU A 160 -3.87 -18.41 6.26
CA GLU A 160 -4.86 -17.51 6.84
C GLU A 160 -6.05 -17.30 5.88
N VAL A 161 -5.79 -17.18 4.58
CA VAL A 161 -6.84 -16.98 3.56
C VAL A 161 -7.63 -18.26 3.28
N TYR A 162 -6.95 -19.37 2.99
CA TYR A 162 -7.58 -20.59 2.45
C TYR A 162 -7.97 -21.61 3.52
N GLU A 163 -7.22 -21.69 4.63
CA GLU A 163 -7.51 -22.65 5.71
C GLU A 163 -8.31 -21.98 6.84
N ALA A 164 -7.74 -20.95 7.47
CA ALA A 164 -8.36 -20.27 8.61
C ALA A 164 -9.54 -19.38 8.20
N ARG A 165 -9.60 -18.97 6.93
CA ARG A 165 -10.62 -18.06 6.37
C ARG A 165 -10.67 -16.73 7.13
N SER A 166 -9.52 -16.28 7.61
CA SER A 166 -9.38 -15.04 8.35
C SER A 166 -9.67 -13.85 7.43
N TRP A 167 -10.54 -12.95 7.87
CA TRP A 167 -10.82 -11.71 7.14
C TRP A 167 -9.62 -10.74 7.10
N VAL A 168 -8.63 -10.98 7.97
CA VAL A 168 -7.34 -10.27 8.03
C VAL A 168 -6.18 -11.12 7.53
N GLY A 169 -6.47 -12.26 6.89
CA GLY A 169 -5.45 -13.13 6.31
C GLY A 169 -4.71 -12.51 5.12
N LEU A 170 -5.22 -11.39 4.61
CA LEU A 170 -4.59 -10.54 3.61
C LEU A 170 -4.95 -9.06 3.86
N ASN A 171 -4.27 -8.15 3.16
CA ASN A 171 -4.58 -6.72 3.18
C ASN A 171 -4.88 -6.17 1.78
N ALA A 172 -5.93 -5.34 1.67
CA ALA A 172 -6.36 -4.69 0.42
C ALA A 172 -5.95 -3.20 0.32
N GLY A 173 -5.15 -2.71 1.26
CA GLY A 173 -4.69 -1.33 1.26
C GLY A 173 -3.40 -1.10 0.49
N VAL A 174 -2.64 -2.15 0.21
CA VAL A 174 -1.46 -2.10 -0.66
C VAL A 174 -1.47 -3.31 -1.58
N PHE A 175 -1.56 -3.07 -2.89
CA PHE A 175 -1.55 -4.17 -3.86
C PHE A 175 -1.01 -3.75 -5.22
N LEU A 176 -0.38 -4.70 -5.90
CA LEU A 176 0.00 -4.60 -7.31
C LEU A 176 -0.99 -5.40 -8.12
N ILE A 177 -1.55 -4.80 -9.17
CA ILE A 177 -2.39 -5.49 -10.13
C ILE A 177 -1.83 -5.28 -11.55
N ARG A 178 -1.60 -6.38 -12.25
CA ARG A 178 -1.05 -6.38 -13.61
C ARG A 178 -2.10 -5.82 -14.56
N ASN A 179 -1.72 -4.97 -15.49
CA ASN A 179 -2.66 -4.45 -16.48
C ASN A 179 -2.95 -5.52 -17.56
N CYS A 180 -4.04 -6.28 -17.41
CA CYS A 180 -4.46 -7.32 -18.35
C CYS A 180 -5.96 -7.63 -18.22
N GLN A 181 -6.53 -8.39 -19.16
CA GLN A 181 -7.95 -8.75 -19.14
C GLN A 181 -8.36 -9.52 -17.88
N TRP A 182 -7.52 -10.44 -17.39
CA TRP A 182 -7.79 -11.15 -16.12
C TRP A 182 -8.04 -10.16 -14.98
N SER A 183 -7.25 -9.08 -14.94
CA SER A 183 -7.35 -8.06 -13.89
C SER A 183 -8.60 -7.21 -14.04
N LEU A 184 -9.01 -6.85 -15.27
CA LEU A 184 -10.29 -6.16 -15.46
C LEU A 184 -11.47 -7.03 -15.04
N ASP A 185 -11.47 -8.31 -15.41
CA ASP A 185 -12.51 -9.26 -15.00
C ASP A 185 -12.52 -9.44 -13.48
N PHE A 186 -11.34 -9.44 -12.85
CA PHE A 186 -11.19 -9.51 -11.40
C PHE A 186 -11.74 -8.25 -10.72
N MET A 187 -11.44 -7.06 -11.24
CA MET A 187 -11.94 -5.79 -10.73
C MET A 187 -13.47 -5.70 -10.82
N ASP A 188 -14.07 -6.19 -11.90
CA ASP A 188 -15.52 -6.24 -12.05
C ASP A 188 -16.16 -7.22 -11.03
N ALA A 189 -15.53 -8.38 -10.81
CA ALA A 189 -15.97 -9.33 -9.79
C ALA A 189 -15.86 -8.75 -8.36
N TRP A 190 -14.77 -8.02 -8.07
CA TRP A 190 -14.57 -7.36 -6.79
C TRP A 190 -15.59 -6.24 -6.55
N ALA A 191 -15.80 -5.38 -7.55
CA ALA A 191 -16.79 -4.31 -7.52
C ALA A 191 -18.23 -4.81 -7.30
N SER A 192 -18.56 -6.03 -7.74
CA SER A 192 -19.90 -6.61 -7.58
C SER A 192 -20.35 -6.79 -6.12
N MET A 193 -19.40 -6.75 -5.19
CA MET A 193 -19.65 -6.82 -3.74
C MET A 193 -19.66 -5.45 -3.06
N GLY A 194 -19.44 -4.36 -3.81
CA GLY A 194 -19.42 -2.99 -3.30
C GLY A 194 -20.80 -2.30 -3.30
N PRO A 195 -20.91 -1.07 -2.75
CA PRO A 195 -22.20 -0.41 -2.53
C PRO A 195 -22.96 0.04 -3.78
N ALA A 196 -22.30 0.01 -4.95
CA ALA A 196 -22.99 0.17 -6.23
C ALA A 196 -23.86 -1.04 -6.59
N SER A 197 -23.60 -2.21 -5.99
CA SER A 197 -24.36 -3.43 -6.23
C SER A 197 -25.71 -3.41 -5.50
N PRO A 198 -26.81 -3.88 -6.13
CA PRO A 198 -28.09 -4.08 -5.44
C PRO A 198 -27.99 -5.16 -4.35
N GLU A 199 -26.97 -6.03 -4.40
CA GLU A 199 -26.76 -7.12 -3.45
C GLU A 199 -25.83 -6.73 -2.28
N TYR A 200 -25.43 -5.46 -2.15
CA TYR A 200 -24.44 -5.01 -1.16
C TYR A 200 -24.71 -5.51 0.27
N ALA A 201 -25.95 -5.34 0.77
CA ALA A 201 -26.34 -5.80 2.09
C ALA A 201 -26.32 -7.33 2.26
N ARG A 202 -26.60 -8.07 1.16
CA ARG A 202 -26.52 -9.53 1.14
C ARG A 202 -25.05 -9.99 1.18
N TRP A 203 -24.18 -9.31 0.44
CA TRP A 203 -22.75 -9.60 0.44
C TRP A 203 -22.16 -9.43 1.84
N GLY A 204 -22.47 -8.33 2.54
CA GLY A 204 -21.97 -8.12 3.90
C GLY A 204 -22.34 -9.25 4.87
N LYS A 205 -23.60 -9.75 4.83
CA LYS A 205 -24.02 -10.94 5.59
C LYS A 205 -23.27 -12.21 5.16
N THR A 206 -23.07 -12.39 3.87
CA THR A 206 -22.36 -13.55 3.29
C THR A 206 -20.90 -13.58 3.71
N LEU A 207 -20.23 -12.42 3.68
CA LEU A 207 -18.85 -12.25 4.10
C LEU A 207 -18.70 -12.55 5.58
N LYS A 208 -19.56 -11.98 6.44
CA LYS A 208 -19.59 -12.26 7.88
C LYS A 208 -19.77 -13.75 8.19
N ALA A 209 -20.67 -14.42 7.47
CA ALA A 209 -20.93 -15.84 7.69
C ALA A 209 -19.81 -16.77 7.16
N THR A 210 -18.96 -16.26 6.26
CA THR A 210 -17.93 -17.08 5.59
C THR A 210 -16.54 -16.91 6.21
N LEU A 211 -16.20 -15.69 6.62
CA LEU A 211 -14.87 -15.33 7.10
C LEU A 211 -14.83 -15.34 8.62
N SER A 212 -13.81 -15.99 9.16
CA SER A 212 -13.54 -16.07 10.60
C SER A 212 -13.19 -14.69 11.15
N ASP A 213 -13.66 -14.41 12.37
CA ASP A 213 -13.37 -13.21 13.15
C ASP A 213 -13.76 -11.86 12.51
N LYS A 214 -14.55 -11.87 11.42
CA LYS A 214 -15.09 -10.64 10.84
C LYS A 214 -16.09 -9.99 11.83
N PRO A 215 -15.86 -8.74 12.25
CA PRO A 215 -16.62 -8.14 13.35
C PRO A 215 -18.09 -7.86 13.00
N ASP A 216 -18.39 -7.57 11.73
CA ASP A 216 -19.71 -7.10 11.32
C ASP A 216 -20.18 -7.62 9.96
N ALA A 217 -21.38 -7.20 9.57
CA ALA A 217 -22.02 -7.58 8.32
C ALA A 217 -21.87 -6.50 7.24
N GLU A 218 -20.86 -5.63 7.34
CA GLU A 218 -20.55 -4.68 6.27
C GLU A 218 -19.75 -5.40 5.16
N SER A 219 -20.00 -5.05 3.91
CA SER A 219 -19.19 -5.54 2.80
C SER A 219 -18.06 -4.56 2.54
N ASP A 220 -16.90 -4.84 3.12
CA ASP A 220 -15.64 -4.11 2.88
C ASP A 220 -14.82 -4.75 1.75
N ASP A 221 -13.96 -3.95 1.12
CA ASP A 221 -13.14 -4.36 -0.02
C ASP A 221 -12.17 -5.49 0.36
N GLN A 222 -11.57 -5.46 1.55
CA GLN A 222 -10.64 -6.49 2.02
C GLN A 222 -11.33 -7.85 2.22
N SER A 223 -12.48 -7.86 2.88
CA SER A 223 -13.28 -9.08 3.09
C SER A 223 -13.79 -9.63 1.76
N ALA A 224 -14.23 -8.78 0.84
CA ALA A 224 -14.63 -9.18 -0.50
C ALA A 224 -13.47 -9.83 -1.29
N LEU A 225 -12.26 -9.27 -1.20
CA LEU A 225 -11.05 -9.85 -1.78
C LEU A 225 -10.74 -11.23 -1.18
N ALA A 226 -10.70 -11.35 0.15
CA ALA A 226 -10.47 -12.62 0.84
C ALA A 226 -11.51 -13.68 0.43
N TYR A 227 -12.78 -13.31 0.35
CA TYR A 227 -13.85 -14.18 -0.11
C TYR A 227 -13.67 -14.62 -1.57
N LEU A 228 -13.33 -13.70 -2.47
CA LEU A 228 -13.10 -14.02 -3.88
C LEU A 228 -12.00 -15.07 -4.06
N LEU A 229 -10.87 -14.90 -3.37
CA LEU A 229 -9.77 -15.87 -3.41
C LEU A 229 -10.18 -17.20 -2.79
N LEU A 230 -10.77 -17.18 -1.60
CA LEU A 230 -11.23 -18.37 -0.88
C LEU A 230 -12.22 -19.21 -1.69
N LYS A 231 -13.20 -18.58 -2.33
CA LYS A 231 -14.26 -19.29 -3.08
C LYS A 231 -13.86 -19.64 -4.51
N ASN A 232 -12.82 -19.02 -5.05
CA ASN A 232 -12.40 -19.23 -6.43
C ASN A 232 -10.87 -19.44 -6.54
N PRO A 233 -10.29 -20.42 -5.83
CA PRO A 233 -8.83 -20.59 -5.77
C PRO A 233 -8.22 -20.88 -7.15
N LYS A 234 -8.95 -21.58 -8.04
CA LYS A 234 -8.47 -21.86 -9.40
C LYS A 234 -8.56 -20.65 -10.34
N LYS A 235 -9.61 -19.84 -10.20
CA LYS A 235 -9.88 -18.71 -11.12
C LYS A 235 -9.08 -17.47 -10.71
N TRP A 236 -9.10 -17.15 -9.42
CA TRP A 236 -8.50 -15.94 -8.88
C TRP A 236 -7.24 -16.22 -8.04
N GLY A 237 -7.31 -17.22 -7.16
CA GLY A 237 -6.17 -17.58 -6.29
C GLY A 237 -4.91 -17.96 -7.06
N ALA A 238 -5.02 -18.75 -8.12
CA ALA A 238 -3.89 -19.23 -8.92
C ALA A 238 -3.09 -18.13 -9.63
N ARG A 239 -3.65 -16.91 -9.76
CA ARG A 239 -2.99 -15.73 -10.33
C ARG A 239 -2.72 -14.65 -9.29
N THR A 240 -2.96 -14.94 -8.01
CA THR A 240 -2.72 -14.03 -6.89
C THR A 240 -1.53 -14.53 -6.06
N TYR A 241 -0.57 -13.66 -5.79
CA TYR A 241 0.55 -13.91 -4.89
C TYR A 241 0.28 -13.29 -3.52
N LEU A 242 0.32 -14.09 -2.47
CA LEU A 242 0.21 -13.65 -1.08
C LEU A 242 1.62 -13.40 -0.51
N GLU A 243 2.08 -12.16 -0.61
CA GLU A 243 3.45 -11.76 -0.21
C GLU A 243 3.57 -11.63 1.31
N HIS A 244 4.56 -12.31 1.88
CA HIS A 244 4.86 -12.29 3.31
C HIS A 244 6.35 -12.46 3.64
N GLU A 245 7.23 -12.48 2.63
CA GLU A 245 8.68 -12.50 2.84
C GLU A 245 9.23 -11.14 3.26
N TYR A 246 8.51 -10.07 2.92
CA TYR A 246 8.76 -8.73 3.42
C TYR A 246 7.45 -8.00 3.76
N TYR A 247 7.54 -6.84 4.43
CA TYR A 247 6.39 -5.99 4.75
C TYR A 247 5.85 -5.25 3.52
N PHE A 248 5.33 -6.00 2.55
CA PHE A 248 4.63 -5.43 1.40
C PHE A 248 3.45 -4.56 1.84
N GLN A 249 2.77 -4.99 2.89
CA GLN A 249 2.09 -4.14 3.84
C GLN A 249 2.55 -4.53 5.25
N GLY A 250 2.80 -3.55 6.12
CA GLY A 250 3.21 -3.80 7.49
C GLY A 250 2.27 -3.16 8.47
N TYR A 251 1.70 -3.96 9.37
CA TYR A 251 0.82 -3.48 10.41
C TYR A 251 1.60 -2.60 11.41
N TRP A 252 1.22 -1.32 11.48
CA TRP A 252 2.02 -0.30 12.15
C TRP A 252 2.33 -0.60 13.62
N ALA A 253 1.38 -1.16 14.37
CA ALA A 253 1.53 -1.37 15.81
C ALA A 253 2.64 -2.38 16.15
N GLU A 254 2.96 -3.30 15.25
CA GLU A 254 4.09 -4.23 15.44
C GLU A 254 5.45 -3.60 15.09
N ILE A 255 5.42 -2.50 14.34
CA ILE A 255 6.57 -1.90 13.65
C ILE A 255 7.09 -0.66 14.36
N VAL A 256 6.21 0.30 14.69
CA VAL A 256 6.60 1.69 14.99
C VAL A 256 7.55 1.81 16.17
N ASP A 257 7.36 1.01 17.22
CA ASP A 257 8.21 1.03 18.41
C ASP A 257 9.65 0.55 18.14
N ARG A 258 9.87 -0.15 17.02
CA ARG A 258 11.17 -0.69 16.64
C ARG A 258 11.94 0.22 15.69
N LEU A 259 11.27 1.21 15.09
CA LEU A 259 11.83 2.07 14.04
C LEU A 259 13.07 2.85 14.50
N ASP A 260 13.10 3.31 15.75
CA ASP A 260 14.27 4.02 16.30
C ASP A 260 15.51 3.13 16.36
N GLY A 261 15.32 1.88 16.79
CA GLY A 261 16.38 0.88 16.85
C GLY A 261 16.89 0.54 15.45
N VAL A 262 15.98 0.43 14.48
CA VAL A 262 16.32 0.27 13.05
C VAL A 262 17.13 1.48 12.57
N ALA A 263 16.66 2.70 12.79
CA ALA A 263 17.36 3.93 12.41
C ALA A 263 18.76 4.02 13.04
N ALA A 264 18.91 3.65 14.31
CA ALA A 264 20.19 3.63 15.00
C ALA A 264 21.17 2.63 14.36
N ARG A 265 20.70 1.42 14.02
CA ARG A 265 21.51 0.37 13.38
C ARG A 265 22.00 0.78 12.00
N TYR A 266 21.11 1.32 11.15
CA TYR A 266 21.47 1.81 9.82
C TYR A 266 22.52 2.92 9.91
N ARG A 267 22.30 3.90 10.81
CA ARG A 267 23.28 4.98 11.05
C ARG A 267 24.63 4.47 11.53
N ALA A 268 24.67 3.45 12.39
CA ALA A 268 25.91 2.86 12.88
C ALA A 268 26.65 2.12 11.75
N ALA A 269 25.93 1.34 10.95
CA ALA A 269 26.48 0.64 9.80
C ALA A 269 27.08 1.62 8.77
N GLU A 270 26.38 2.70 8.44
CA GLU A 270 26.86 3.71 7.48
C GLU A 270 28.11 4.46 7.95
N ARG A 271 28.19 4.81 9.25
CA ARG A 271 29.42 5.37 9.82
C ARG A 271 30.60 4.40 9.68
N ARG A 272 30.35 3.11 9.87
CA ARG A 272 31.38 2.06 9.76
C ARG A 272 31.86 1.83 8.34
N PHE A 273 30.96 1.85 7.36
CA PHE A 273 31.31 1.55 5.96
C PHE A 273 31.85 2.75 5.17
N GLY A 274 31.97 3.92 5.81
CA GLY A 274 32.77 5.04 5.36
C GLY A 274 31.98 6.21 4.75
N PRO A 275 32.64 7.36 4.52
CA PRO A 275 32.00 8.60 4.10
C PRO A 275 31.35 8.51 2.70
N ALA A 276 31.77 7.56 1.86
CA ALA A 276 31.22 7.38 0.52
C ALA A 276 29.69 7.14 0.52
N LEU A 277 29.16 6.36 1.47
CA LEU A 277 27.71 6.12 1.59
C LEU A 277 26.91 7.33 2.10
N ARG A 278 27.62 8.33 2.61
CA ARG A 278 27.09 9.53 3.28
C ARG A 278 27.35 10.80 2.46
N ARG A 279 27.99 10.66 1.29
CA ARG A 279 28.26 11.76 0.38
C ARG A 279 26.94 12.30 -0.16
N ARG A 280 26.86 13.63 -0.28
CA ARG A 280 25.76 14.29 -1.00
C ARG A 280 25.77 13.85 -2.46
N HIS A 281 24.59 13.62 -3.02
CA HIS A 281 24.41 13.14 -4.38
C HIS A 281 23.09 13.64 -4.94
N ALA A 282 22.96 13.64 -6.28
CA ALA A 282 21.69 13.91 -6.91
C ALA A 282 20.74 12.73 -6.69
N GLU A 283 19.43 12.99 -6.58
CA GLU A 283 18.43 11.93 -6.47
C GLU A 283 18.41 10.98 -7.67
N GLY A 284 18.83 11.44 -8.86
CA GLY A 284 19.02 10.57 -10.03
C GLY A 284 20.09 9.48 -9.84
N GLU A 285 20.95 9.60 -8.83
CA GLU A 285 21.93 8.58 -8.45
C GLU A 285 21.39 7.62 -7.37
N HIS A 286 20.12 7.76 -6.95
CA HIS A 286 19.55 7.02 -5.82
C HIS A 286 19.73 5.50 -5.94
N ALA A 287 19.42 4.91 -7.09
CA ALA A 287 19.55 3.48 -7.32
C ALA A 287 20.98 2.97 -7.07
N LEU A 288 22.00 3.72 -7.49
CA LEU A 288 23.41 3.39 -7.27
C LEU A 288 23.79 3.46 -5.79
N TYR A 289 23.34 4.49 -5.08
CA TYR A 289 23.60 4.65 -3.65
C TYR A 289 22.82 3.63 -2.80
N ALA A 290 21.57 3.34 -3.16
CA ALA A 290 20.76 2.30 -2.53
C ALA A 290 21.40 0.91 -2.70
N ALA A 291 21.90 0.58 -3.89
CA ALA A 291 22.63 -0.67 -4.13
C ALA A 291 23.92 -0.75 -3.29
N ALA A 292 24.71 0.32 -3.24
CA ALA A 292 25.93 0.37 -2.43
C ALA A 292 25.63 0.23 -0.92
N ARG A 293 24.58 0.90 -0.42
CA ARG A 293 24.10 0.76 0.97
C ARG A 293 23.67 -0.67 1.26
N ASN A 294 22.83 -1.25 0.41
CA ASN A 294 22.34 -2.61 0.59
C ASN A 294 23.48 -3.63 0.60
N ALA A 295 24.45 -3.50 -0.31
CA ALA A 295 25.64 -4.35 -0.33
C ALA A 295 26.46 -4.23 0.97
N ALA A 296 26.63 -3.01 1.50
CA ALA A 296 27.34 -2.79 2.76
C ALA A 296 26.56 -3.37 3.95
N LEU A 297 25.25 -3.13 4.02
CA LEU A 297 24.37 -3.60 5.09
C LEU A 297 24.20 -5.12 5.12
N ARG A 298 24.42 -5.83 4.02
CA ARG A 298 24.41 -7.32 3.98
C ARG A 298 25.67 -7.96 4.57
N LYS A 299 26.73 -7.18 4.85
CA LYS A 299 27.96 -7.72 5.45
C LYS A 299 27.68 -8.24 6.86
N LYS A 300 28.13 -9.48 7.14
CA LYS A 300 27.94 -10.13 8.46
C LYS A 300 28.49 -9.29 9.63
N ALA A 301 29.62 -8.62 9.44
CA ALA A 301 30.25 -7.79 10.45
C ALA A 301 29.75 -6.34 10.37
N GLY A 302 28.87 -5.94 11.28
CA GLY A 302 28.38 -4.56 11.39
C GLY A 302 27.31 -4.13 10.38
N GLY A 303 26.80 -5.06 9.59
CA GLY A 303 25.60 -4.85 8.77
C GLY A 303 24.30 -4.97 9.57
N VAL A 304 23.17 -4.94 8.87
CA VAL A 304 21.83 -5.08 9.45
C VAL A 304 21.17 -6.36 8.91
N PRO A 305 20.92 -7.35 9.78
CA PRO A 305 20.38 -8.65 9.37
C PRO A 305 18.89 -8.57 9.00
N GLY A 306 18.47 -9.46 8.10
CA GLY A 306 17.09 -9.57 7.62
C GLY A 306 16.99 -9.47 6.10
N PRO A 307 15.81 -9.75 5.53
CA PRO A 307 15.55 -9.52 4.11
C PRO A 307 15.41 -8.01 3.85
N ASP A 308 15.66 -7.59 2.61
CA ASP A 308 15.30 -6.24 2.20
C ASP A 308 13.78 -6.05 2.27
N GLY A 309 13.32 -4.84 2.59
CA GLY A 309 11.91 -4.58 2.87
C GLY A 309 11.41 -5.11 4.23
N GLY A 310 12.29 -5.74 5.02
CA GLY A 310 12.05 -6.14 6.42
C GLY A 310 11.05 -7.30 6.56
N GLY A 311 11.27 -8.22 7.50
CA GLY A 311 10.39 -9.38 7.70
C GLY A 311 9.85 -9.48 9.12
N GLN A 312 8.79 -10.28 9.30
CA GLN A 312 8.12 -10.47 10.59
C GLN A 312 8.94 -11.25 11.63
N LYS A 313 9.97 -11.99 11.21
CA LYS A 313 10.78 -12.77 12.16
C LYS A 313 11.63 -11.83 13.03
N ALA A 314 11.61 -12.05 14.34
CA ALA A 314 12.31 -11.23 15.34
C ALA A 314 13.83 -11.10 15.12
N SER A 315 14.46 -12.04 14.40
CA SER A 315 15.88 -12.00 14.04
C SER A 315 16.20 -11.10 12.83
N TYR A 316 15.19 -10.57 12.14
CA TYR A 316 15.30 -9.95 10.80
C TYR A 316 14.81 -8.49 10.75
N TRP A 317 15.22 -7.66 11.71
CA TRP A 317 14.79 -6.25 11.77
C TRP A 317 15.65 -5.31 10.92
N ARG A 318 15.50 -5.48 9.60
CA ARG A 318 15.74 -4.44 8.59
C ARG A 318 14.57 -3.47 8.51
N ARG A 319 14.73 -2.37 7.77
CA ARG A 319 13.64 -1.41 7.53
C ARG A 319 12.44 -2.14 6.90
N PRO A 320 11.23 -1.99 7.46
CA PRO A 320 10.01 -2.47 6.81
C PRO A 320 9.78 -1.65 5.54
N PHE A 321 9.31 -2.28 4.47
CA PHE A 321 9.04 -1.59 3.22
C PHE A 321 7.87 -0.62 3.38
N VAL A 322 6.70 -1.12 3.79
CA VAL A 322 5.52 -0.30 4.05
C VAL A 322 5.10 -0.43 5.51
N THR A 323 4.82 0.70 6.15
CA THR A 323 4.17 0.80 7.45
C THR A 323 2.79 1.43 7.27
N HIS A 324 1.74 0.66 7.51
CA HIS A 324 0.36 1.01 7.18
C HIS A 324 -0.46 1.20 8.46
N PHE A 325 -1.00 2.41 8.65
CA PHE A 325 -1.67 2.89 9.86
C PHE A 325 -3.15 2.51 9.92
N THR A 326 -3.45 1.25 9.57
CA THR A 326 -4.80 0.69 9.57
C THR A 326 -5.51 0.93 10.92
N GLY A 327 -6.67 1.59 10.85
CA GLY A 327 -7.49 1.91 12.02
C GLY A 327 -7.12 3.21 12.75
N CYS A 328 -6.10 3.95 12.33
CA CYS A 328 -5.76 5.25 12.93
C CYS A 328 -6.65 6.40 12.43
N ASN A 329 -7.23 6.29 11.24
CA ASN A 329 -8.21 7.25 10.69
C ASN A 329 -7.80 8.73 10.83
N PRO A 330 -6.61 9.12 10.33
CA PRO A 330 -6.01 10.43 10.58
C PRO A 330 -6.86 11.62 10.10
N CYS A 331 -7.83 11.39 9.23
CA CYS A 331 -8.70 12.41 8.65
C CYS A 331 -9.97 12.75 9.47
N GLY A 332 -10.05 12.28 10.73
CA GLY A 332 -11.16 12.62 11.63
C GLY A 332 -12.33 11.63 11.62
N GLY A 333 -12.06 10.38 11.25
CA GLY A 333 -12.96 9.28 11.55
C GLY A 333 -12.90 8.87 13.03
N ARG A 334 -13.78 7.97 13.49
CA ARG A 334 -13.59 7.32 14.80
C ARG A 334 -12.39 6.37 14.68
N PRO A 335 -11.25 6.63 15.34
CA PRO A 335 -10.14 5.67 15.35
C PRO A 335 -10.61 4.36 15.96
N ASN A 336 -9.88 3.28 15.67
CA ASN A 336 -10.07 2.05 16.42
C ASN A 336 -9.86 2.32 17.91
N GLU A 337 -10.83 1.93 18.73
CA GLU A 337 -10.80 2.13 20.18
C GLU A 337 -9.58 1.47 20.85
N ILE A 338 -8.93 0.51 20.18
CA ILE A 338 -7.71 -0.12 20.69
C ILE A 338 -6.45 0.75 20.53
N TYR A 339 -6.47 1.83 19.75
CA TYR A 339 -5.35 2.75 19.60
C TYR A 339 -5.71 4.13 20.14
N SER A 340 -4.77 4.78 20.83
CA SER A 340 -4.93 6.19 21.17
C SER A 340 -4.61 7.07 19.96
N ASN A 341 -5.25 8.24 19.89
CA ASN A 341 -4.90 9.27 18.92
C ASN A 341 -3.41 9.63 18.99
N GLU A 342 -2.85 9.64 20.20
CA GLU A 342 -1.44 9.91 20.45
C GLU A 342 -0.53 8.84 19.84
N SER A 343 -0.80 7.55 20.07
CA SER A 343 0.05 6.48 19.54
C SER A 343 0.01 6.44 18.01
N CYS A 344 -1.16 6.67 17.42
CA CYS A 344 -1.31 6.85 15.98
C CYS A 344 -0.50 8.06 15.48
N ALA A 345 -0.65 9.24 16.08
CA ALA A 345 0.04 10.46 15.67
C ALA A 345 1.56 10.34 15.78
N GLU A 346 2.07 9.82 16.89
CA GLU A 346 3.50 9.60 17.09
C GLU A 346 4.04 8.53 16.14
N GLY A 347 3.32 7.42 15.97
CA GLY A 347 3.68 6.36 15.03
C GLY A 347 3.80 6.89 13.61
N MET A 348 2.81 7.66 13.13
CA MET A 348 2.81 8.28 11.81
C MET A 348 4.01 9.22 11.63
N ARG A 349 4.26 10.13 12.59
CA ARG A 349 5.41 11.05 12.55
C ARG A 349 6.74 10.30 12.52
N ARG A 350 6.88 9.25 13.32
CA ARG A 350 8.09 8.42 13.40
C ARG A 350 8.37 7.70 12.09
N ALA A 351 7.35 7.09 11.48
CA ALA A 351 7.47 6.42 10.18
C ALA A 351 7.81 7.42 9.05
N LEU A 352 7.12 8.55 9.01
CA LEU A 352 7.36 9.61 8.02
C LEU A 352 8.75 10.21 8.14
N ASN A 353 9.21 10.54 9.36
CA ASN A 353 10.54 11.09 9.58
C ASN A 353 11.65 10.07 9.28
N LEU A 354 11.42 8.78 9.56
CA LEU A 354 12.36 7.72 9.16
C LEU A 354 12.49 7.61 7.63
N ALA A 355 11.37 7.73 6.90
CA ALA A 355 11.37 7.74 5.45
C ALA A 355 12.06 9.01 4.90
N ASP A 356 11.72 10.18 5.44
CA ASP A 356 12.29 11.47 5.00
C ASP A 356 13.79 11.57 5.31
N ASP A 357 14.27 10.97 6.41
CA ASP A 357 15.71 10.82 6.70
C ASP A 357 16.50 10.14 5.57
N GLN A 358 15.85 9.27 4.78
CA GLN A 358 16.48 8.59 3.64
C GLN A 358 16.58 9.52 2.42
N VAL A 359 15.61 10.43 2.26
CA VAL A 359 15.59 11.46 1.21
C VAL A 359 16.56 12.59 1.53
N LEU A 360 16.43 13.18 2.74
CA LEU A 360 17.25 14.29 3.24
C LEU A 360 18.75 13.98 3.24
N ARG A 361 19.11 12.70 3.35
CA ARG A 361 20.48 12.23 3.30
C ARG A 361 21.19 12.58 2.01
N ALA A 362 20.53 12.56 0.85
CA ALA A 362 21.12 12.96 -0.42
C ALA A 362 21.65 14.41 -0.36
N TYR A 363 21.04 15.23 0.51
CA TYR A 363 21.39 16.61 0.77
C TYR A 363 22.31 16.80 2.00
N GLY A 364 22.65 15.71 2.70
CA GLY A 364 23.52 15.73 3.88
C GLY A 364 22.81 16.10 5.19
N PHE A 365 21.50 15.90 5.26
CA PHE A 365 20.68 16.18 6.45
C PHE A 365 19.96 14.93 6.95
N ARG A 366 19.41 15.07 8.16
CA ARG A 366 18.43 14.17 8.78
C ARG A 366 17.66 14.93 9.86
N HIS A 367 16.52 14.43 10.28
CA HIS A 367 15.81 14.90 11.45
C HIS A 367 16.68 14.83 12.73
N ALA A 368 16.46 15.79 13.63
CA ALA A 368 17.17 15.85 14.91
C ALA A 368 16.86 14.64 15.80
N GLY A 369 15.62 14.14 15.71
CA GLY A 369 15.12 12.95 16.39
C GLY A 369 13.85 12.39 15.72
N PRO A 370 13.34 11.24 16.18
CA PRO A 370 12.26 10.51 15.51
C PRO A 370 10.94 11.29 15.41
N LEU A 371 10.66 12.16 16.39
CA LEU A 371 9.46 12.99 16.46
C LEU A 371 9.78 14.49 16.30
N LYS A 372 10.93 14.82 15.71
CA LYS A 372 11.43 16.19 15.58
C LYS A 372 11.36 16.64 14.12
N ASP A 373 10.73 17.77 13.88
CA ASP A 373 10.59 18.33 12.53
C ASP A 373 11.83 19.17 12.15
N ASP A 374 12.65 19.59 13.11
CA ASP A 374 13.95 20.21 12.86
C ASP A 374 14.98 19.18 12.36
N VAL A 375 15.85 19.64 11.45
CA VAL A 375 16.90 18.83 10.83
C VAL A 375 18.29 19.25 11.29
N ARG A 376 19.23 18.32 11.22
CA ARG A 376 20.66 18.54 11.51
C ARG A 376 21.55 17.95 10.43
N PRO A 377 22.76 18.50 10.23
CA PRO A 377 23.72 17.92 9.30
C PRO A 377 24.15 16.49 9.69
N LEU A 378 24.44 15.68 8.68
CA LEU A 378 25.11 14.40 8.85
C LEU A 378 26.60 14.66 9.14
N LEU A 379 27.01 14.59 10.42
CA LEU A 379 28.41 14.78 10.86
C LEU A 379 29.35 13.78 10.17
N VAL A 380 30.23 14.24 9.27
CA VAL A 380 31.10 13.41 8.41
C VAL A 380 31.85 12.35 9.21
#